data_AF-A0A8H4PCS4-F1
#
_entry.id   AF-A0A8H4PCS4-F1
#
_cell.length_a   1.000
_cell.length_b   1.000
_cell.length_c   1.000
_cell.angle_alpha   90.00
_cell.angle_beta   90.00
_cell.angle_gamma   90.00
#
_symmetry.space_group_name_H-M   'P 1'
#
loop_
_entity.id
_entity.type
_entity.pdbx_description
1 polymer ?
#
loop_
_entity_poly.entity_id
_entity_poly.type
_entity_poly.pdbx_seq_one_letter_code
_entity_poly.pdbx_strand_id
1 'polypeptide(L)'
;MKKEIELGGTRVQIAPVDDSPEASTAFQSLISKLQHSQVLGNIPRGVPAVQRHVKVLVSVDFDAVSGWMGTGQHSRNCLSDYSAGIFAGRVGVGRLLKVLDRVGISDKVTWFIPGHSMETFPLETKHIIDSGAEIALHGYCHEDCTQLNSQQDEDILDKCIALAESLTGKKPVGFRAPLYRIGHETISLLERKGFLYDTSLSGHDAQLYYLDSGFPLATVDYSESASTWMKPSPLPRQTSVVEVPANWYMEDMTPMQFLPNVTNSHGFVTSEAIEKMWKDRFNWLWNWGPDGSGPGDFVFPLVLHPDTSGMAHVAGTIQDMLHWLKAWGPQVEFVTYEKAARDFLLEDNVVTV
;
A
#
# COMPACT_ATOMS: atom_id res chain seq x y z
N MET A 1 46.25 24.42 32.89
CA MET A 1 47.22 23.58 32.15
C MET A 1 46.57 23.20 30.82
N LYS A 2 47.13 23.65 29.68
CA LYS A 2 46.59 23.31 28.35
C LYS A 2 46.98 21.86 28.01
N LYS A 3 46.02 21.02 27.62
CA LYS A 3 46.26 19.64 27.13
C LYS A 3 46.26 19.66 25.61
N GLU A 4 47.38 19.26 24.99
CA GLU A 4 47.46 18.97 23.55
C GLU A 4 47.28 17.46 23.33
N ILE A 5 46.59 17.09 22.25
CA ILE A 5 46.44 15.69 21.83
C ILE A 5 46.80 15.61 20.34
N GLU A 6 47.52 14.57 19.95
CA GLU A 6 47.98 14.34 18.59
C GLU A 6 47.15 13.22 17.94
N LEU A 7 46.47 13.53 16.84
CA LEU A 7 45.69 12.59 16.04
C LEU A 7 46.13 12.71 14.58
N GLY A 8 46.60 11.60 13.99
CA GLY A 8 46.95 11.55 12.56
C GLY A 8 48.02 12.56 12.13
N GLY A 9 49.02 12.85 12.98
CA GLY A 9 50.14 13.74 12.64
C GLY A 9 49.82 15.24 12.64
N THR A 10 48.62 15.65 13.07
CA THR A 10 48.26 17.07 13.22
C THR A 10 48.00 17.39 14.69
N ARG A 11 48.67 18.42 15.22
CA ARG A 11 48.44 18.91 16.60
C ARG A 11 47.26 19.87 16.61
N VAL A 12 46.22 19.55 17.39
CA VAL A 12 45.04 20.41 17.56
C VAL A 12 45.01 20.90 19.01
N GLN A 13 44.90 22.23 19.18
CA GLN A 13 44.68 22.83 20.50
C GLN A 13 43.19 22.82 20.83
N ILE A 14 42.83 22.18 21.94
CA ILE A 14 41.46 22.18 22.46
C ILE A 14 41.32 23.41 23.36
N ALA A 15 40.38 24.30 23.02
CA ALA A 15 40.01 25.42 23.88
C ALA A 15 39.37 24.90 25.19
N PRO A 16 39.60 25.55 26.34
CA PRO A 16 38.97 25.13 27.59
C PRO A 16 37.44 25.18 27.48
N VAL A 17 36.77 24.19 28.03
CA VAL A 17 35.30 24.14 28.14
C VAL A 17 34.87 25.26 29.08
N ASP A 18 33.96 26.11 28.60
CA ASP A 18 33.35 27.19 29.37
C ASP A 18 32.17 26.61 30.17
N ASP A 19 32.36 26.42 31.48
CA ASP A 19 31.37 25.88 32.41
C ASP A 19 30.44 26.97 33.00
N SER A 20 30.36 28.15 32.38
CA SER A 20 29.45 29.20 32.82
C SER A 20 27.97 28.81 32.67
N PRO A 21 27.08 29.27 33.57
CA PRO A 21 25.62 29.01 33.46
C PRO A 21 25.03 29.48 32.13
N GLU A 22 25.61 30.51 31.52
CA GLU A 22 25.21 31.06 30.23
C GLU A 22 25.56 30.12 29.06
N ALA A 23 26.74 29.48 29.09
CA ALA A 23 27.14 28.47 28.10
C ALA A 23 26.28 27.19 28.20
N SER A 24 25.93 26.78 29.42
CA SER A 24 25.00 25.66 29.67
C SER A 24 23.58 25.95 29.16
N THR A 25 23.10 27.19 29.30
CA THR A 25 21.79 27.61 28.79
C THR A 25 21.76 27.69 27.26
N ALA A 26 22.84 28.16 26.64
CA ALA A 26 23.00 28.18 25.19
C ALA A 26 23.09 26.76 24.62
N PHE A 27 23.79 25.84 25.30
CA PHE A 27 23.89 24.43 24.91
C PHE A 27 22.55 23.69 25.10
N GLN A 28 21.83 23.93 26.19
CA GLN A 28 20.46 23.41 26.42
C GLN A 28 19.46 23.97 25.40
N SER A 29 19.59 25.25 25.01
CA SER A 29 18.79 25.86 23.93
C SER A 29 19.10 25.25 22.56
N LEU A 30 20.38 24.91 22.30
CA LEU A 30 20.79 24.22 21.08
C LEU A 30 20.29 22.77 21.06
N ILE A 31 20.36 22.05 22.19
CA ILE A 31 19.81 20.69 22.36
C ILE A 31 18.28 20.71 22.22
N SER A 32 17.59 21.70 22.80
CA SER A 32 16.14 21.90 22.66
C SER A 32 15.75 22.17 21.20
N LYS A 33 16.52 23.00 20.49
CA LYS A 33 16.33 23.25 19.04
C LYS A 33 16.66 22.04 18.18
N LEU A 34 17.60 21.19 18.60
CA LEU A 34 17.93 19.93 17.92
C LEU A 34 16.92 18.82 18.21
N GLN A 35 16.36 18.77 19.42
CA GLN A 35 15.30 17.82 19.83
C GLN A 35 13.93 18.15 19.24
N HIS A 36 13.68 19.41 18.87
CA HIS A 36 12.53 19.78 18.03
C HIS A 36 12.81 19.67 16.51
N SER A 37 14.04 19.33 16.13
CA SER A 37 14.49 19.17 14.73
C SER A 37 14.70 17.70 14.33
N GLN A 38 14.74 16.78 15.28
CA GLN A 38 14.79 15.34 15.05
C GLN A 38 13.55 14.67 15.64
N VAL A 39 12.50 14.57 14.82
CA VAL A 39 11.40 13.58 14.75
C VAL A 39 10.25 14.33 14.07
N LEU A 40 10.40 14.56 12.76
CA LEU A 40 9.38 14.89 11.77
C LEU A 40 10.19 15.06 10.49
N GLY A 41 10.22 14.03 9.64
CA GLY A 41 10.86 14.12 8.32
C GLY A 41 10.38 15.39 7.63
N ASN A 42 11.34 16.29 7.36
CA ASN A 42 11.16 17.67 6.94
C ASN A 42 9.97 17.90 6.00
N ILE A 43 8.86 18.42 6.53
CA ILE A 43 7.88 19.15 5.71
C ILE A 43 8.58 20.46 5.29
N PRO A 44 8.80 20.72 3.98
CA PRO A 44 9.52 21.91 3.55
C PRO A 44 8.82 23.18 4.03
N ARG A 45 9.53 24.03 4.81
CA ARG A 45 9.01 25.35 5.18
C ARG A 45 9.22 26.33 4.04
N GLY A 46 8.12 26.80 3.46
CA GLY A 46 8.11 27.89 2.47
C GLY A 46 8.15 27.41 1.02
N VAL A 47 6.97 27.14 0.45
CA VAL A 47 6.72 27.03 -0.99
C VAL A 47 5.50 27.91 -1.27
N PRO A 48 5.44 28.69 -2.39
CA PRO A 48 4.24 29.42 -2.76
C PRO A 48 3.02 28.49 -2.79
N ALA A 49 1.85 29.02 -2.43
CA ALA A 49 0.59 28.30 -2.27
C ALA A 49 0.02 27.80 -3.60
N VAL A 50 0.69 26.84 -4.23
CA VAL A 50 0.02 25.95 -5.19
C VAL A 50 -0.83 25.01 -4.35
N GLN A 51 -2.14 25.22 -4.39
CA GLN A 51 -3.10 24.34 -3.74
C GLN A 51 -3.03 22.98 -4.45
N ARG A 52 -2.72 21.94 -3.68
CA ARG A 52 -2.70 20.55 -4.13
C ARG A 52 -3.82 19.79 -3.46
N HIS A 53 -4.35 18.81 -4.16
CA HIS A 53 -5.29 17.83 -3.66
C HIS A 53 -4.66 16.46 -3.76
N VAL A 54 -4.17 15.97 -2.62
CA VAL A 54 -3.57 14.64 -2.51
C VAL A 54 -4.58 13.70 -1.87
N LYS A 55 -4.96 12.66 -2.59
CA LYS A 55 -5.84 11.59 -2.07
C LYS A 55 -4.96 10.45 -1.56
N VAL A 56 -4.93 10.26 -0.25
CA VAL A 56 -4.26 9.12 0.39
C VAL A 56 -5.23 7.96 0.49
N LEU A 57 -4.83 6.81 -0.07
CA LEU A 57 -5.66 5.62 -0.26
C LEU A 57 -5.06 4.47 0.56
N VAL A 58 -5.43 4.40 1.84
CA VAL A 58 -4.98 3.31 2.70
C VAL A 58 -5.88 2.11 2.48
N SER A 59 -5.30 0.98 2.08
CA SER A 59 -5.98 -0.30 1.99
C SER A 59 -5.41 -1.33 2.93
N VAL A 60 -6.24 -2.27 3.36
CA VAL A 60 -5.83 -3.41 4.16
C VAL A 60 -6.25 -4.72 3.48
N ASP A 61 -5.28 -5.54 3.12
CA ASP A 61 -5.50 -6.83 2.46
C ASP A 61 -5.48 -7.91 3.55
N PHE A 62 -6.66 -8.47 3.85
CA PHE A 62 -6.85 -9.40 4.98
C PHE A 62 -6.59 -10.85 4.59
N ASP A 63 -5.35 -11.13 4.16
CA ASP A 63 -4.93 -12.40 3.59
C ASP A 63 -5.05 -13.56 4.57
N ALA A 64 -4.47 -13.43 5.76
CA ALA A 64 -4.53 -14.41 6.84
C ALA A 64 -4.27 -15.85 6.37
N VAL A 65 -5.15 -16.80 6.72
CA VAL A 65 -4.99 -18.21 6.37
C VAL A 65 -5.12 -18.44 4.85
N SER A 66 -5.95 -17.66 4.16
CA SER A 66 -6.10 -17.79 2.70
C SER A 66 -4.81 -17.50 1.95
N GLY A 67 -3.99 -16.54 2.42
CA GLY A 67 -2.67 -16.29 1.84
C GLY A 67 -1.79 -17.55 1.78
N TRP A 68 -1.88 -18.45 2.76
CA TRP A 68 -1.14 -19.73 2.78
C TRP A 68 -1.79 -20.84 1.95
N MET A 69 -3.07 -20.69 1.58
CA MET A 69 -3.83 -21.64 0.78
C MET A 69 -3.68 -21.41 -0.72
N GLY A 70 -3.62 -20.14 -1.14
CA GLY A 70 -3.42 -19.75 -2.53
C GLY A 70 -1.97 -19.39 -2.80
N THR A 71 -1.64 -18.09 -2.80
CA THR A 71 -0.34 -17.59 -3.26
C THR A 71 0.87 -18.12 -2.49
N GLY A 72 0.75 -18.33 -1.18
CA GLY A 72 1.78 -18.90 -0.31
C GLY A 72 1.74 -20.44 -0.24
N GLN A 73 0.95 -21.11 -1.08
CA GLN A 73 0.78 -22.56 -1.04
C GLN A 73 2.11 -23.28 -1.30
N HIS A 74 2.49 -24.15 -0.36
CA HIS A 74 3.64 -25.03 -0.52
C HIS A 74 3.44 -26.34 0.23
N SER A 75 3.93 -27.45 -0.33
CA SER A 75 3.82 -28.81 0.25
C SER A 75 4.54 -28.99 1.60
N ARG A 76 5.40 -28.03 1.97
CA ARG A 76 6.17 -27.99 3.22
C ARG A 76 5.60 -26.99 4.24
N ASN A 77 4.51 -26.30 3.93
CA ASN A 77 3.84 -25.45 4.90
C ASN A 77 3.40 -26.30 6.10
N CYS A 78 3.54 -25.74 7.29
CA CYS A 78 3.28 -26.42 8.55
C CYS A 78 2.42 -25.56 9.47
N LEU A 79 2.06 -26.09 10.65
CA LEU A 79 1.23 -25.37 11.62
C LEU A 79 1.83 -24.03 12.07
N SER A 80 3.17 -23.88 12.04
CA SER A 80 3.82 -22.61 12.34
C SER A 80 3.41 -21.53 11.33
N ASP A 81 3.36 -21.88 10.05
CA ASP A 81 3.01 -20.97 8.96
C ASP A 81 1.53 -20.57 9.07
N TYR A 82 0.65 -21.56 9.20
CA TYR A 82 -0.79 -21.31 9.36
C TYR A 82 -1.10 -20.51 10.63
N SER A 83 -0.31 -20.69 11.70
CA SER A 83 -0.47 -19.89 12.92
C SER A 83 -0.20 -18.40 12.70
N ALA A 84 0.63 -18.02 11.71
CA ALA A 84 0.82 -16.63 11.32
C ALA A 84 -0.46 -16.06 10.67
N GLY A 85 -1.13 -16.83 9.81
CA GLY A 85 -2.45 -16.45 9.29
C GLY A 85 -3.53 -16.35 10.39
N ILE A 86 -3.48 -17.23 11.39
CA ILE A 86 -4.36 -17.12 12.57
C ILE A 86 -4.06 -15.85 13.40
N PHE A 87 -2.79 -15.48 13.52
CA PHE A 87 -2.37 -14.23 14.16
C PHE A 87 -2.93 -13.01 13.41
N ALA A 88 -2.85 -13.00 12.08
CA ALA A 88 -3.36 -11.91 11.25
C ALA A 88 -4.83 -11.61 11.57
N GLY A 89 -5.67 -12.65 11.60
CA GLY A 89 -7.07 -12.52 12.02
C GLY A 89 -7.22 -12.11 13.48
N ARG A 90 -6.84 -12.99 14.41
CA ARG A 90 -7.18 -12.83 15.84
C ARG A 90 -6.50 -11.66 16.54
N VAL A 91 -5.37 -11.18 16.00
CA VAL A 91 -4.56 -10.14 16.63
C VAL A 91 -4.30 -8.98 15.67
N GLY A 92 -3.90 -9.26 14.44
CA GLY A 92 -3.54 -8.26 13.45
C GLY A 92 -4.70 -7.30 13.14
N VAL A 93 -5.89 -7.83 12.82
CA VAL A 93 -7.08 -7.02 12.51
C VAL A 93 -7.40 -6.07 13.67
N GLY A 94 -7.50 -6.61 14.88
CA GLY A 94 -7.83 -5.81 16.07
C GLY A 94 -6.79 -4.74 16.40
N ARG A 95 -5.52 -4.94 16.04
CA ARG A 95 -4.48 -3.91 16.20
C ARG A 95 -4.59 -2.83 15.14
N LEU A 96 -4.77 -3.21 13.88
CA LEU A 96 -4.91 -2.26 12.78
C LEU A 96 -6.15 -1.39 12.94
N LEU A 97 -7.31 -1.96 13.30
CA LEU A 97 -8.51 -1.18 13.59
C LEU A 97 -8.26 -0.12 14.67
N LYS A 98 -7.50 -0.43 15.73
CA LYS A 98 -7.12 0.53 16.77
C LYS A 98 -6.13 1.58 16.29
N VAL A 99 -5.21 1.23 15.38
CA VAL A 99 -4.30 2.21 14.76
C VAL A 99 -5.11 3.19 13.91
N LEU A 100 -5.97 2.69 13.02
CA LEU A 100 -6.83 3.50 12.16
C LEU A 100 -7.77 4.40 12.96
N ASP A 101 -8.31 3.90 14.07
CA ASP A 101 -9.16 4.66 14.99
C ASP A 101 -8.39 5.80 15.67
N ARG A 102 -7.18 5.53 16.19
CA ARG A 102 -6.32 6.57 16.80
C ARG A 102 -5.94 7.66 15.79
N VAL A 103 -5.71 7.29 14.54
CA VAL A 103 -5.44 8.24 13.45
C VAL A 103 -6.72 8.98 13.03
N GLY A 104 -7.91 8.40 13.28
CA GLY A 104 -9.21 8.95 12.94
C GLY A 104 -9.56 8.78 11.46
N ILE A 105 -9.24 7.62 10.88
CA ILE A 105 -9.49 7.29 9.46
C ILE A 105 -10.17 5.93 9.26
N SER A 106 -10.73 5.31 10.29
CA SER A 106 -11.32 3.96 10.21
C SER A 106 -12.40 3.81 9.12
N ASP A 107 -13.19 4.85 8.88
CA ASP A 107 -14.25 4.91 7.87
C ASP A 107 -13.76 5.40 6.49
N LYS A 108 -12.44 5.66 6.36
CA LYS A 108 -11.80 6.23 5.16
C LYS A 108 -10.75 5.29 4.56
N VAL A 109 -10.79 4.02 4.93
CA VAL A 109 -9.94 2.97 4.38
C VAL A 109 -10.77 1.92 3.65
N THR A 110 -10.11 1.14 2.82
CA THR A 110 -10.70 0.02 2.10
C THR A 110 -10.08 -1.29 2.56
N TRP A 111 -10.90 -2.27 2.94
CA TRP A 111 -10.44 -3.62 3.24
C TRP A 111 -10.72 -4.54 2.06
N PHE A 112 -9.66 -5.09 1.47
CA PHE A 112 -9.76 -6.15 0.47
C PHE A 112 -9.70 -7.48 1.22
N ILE A 113 -10.81 -8.22 1.22
CA ILE A 113 -10.94 -9.41 2.07
C ILE A 113 -11.21 -10.62 1.20
N PRO A 114 -10.38 -11.69 1.28
CA PRO A 114 -10.70 -12.97 0.67
C PRO A 114 -11.96 -13.56 1.30
N GLY A 115 -12.82 -14.19 0.50
CA GLY A 115 -14.04 -14.82 1.02
C GLY A 115 -13.77 -15.85 2.12
N HIS A 116 -12.66 -16.59 2.03
CA HIS A 116 -12.21 -17.49 3.09
C HIS A 116 -11.94 -16.75 4.41
N SER A 117 -11.27 -15.60 4.38
CA SER A 117 -11.02 -14.77 5.57
C SER A 117 -12.31 -14.25 6.18
N MET A 118 -13.28 -13.82 5.35
CA MET A 118 -14.62 -13.40 5.81
C MET A 118 -15.33 -14.51 6.60
N GLU A 119 -15.28 -15.75 6.10
CA GLU A 119 -15.95 -16.89 6.74
C GLU A 119 -15.17 -17.48 7.92
N THR A 120 -13.84 -17.39 7.90
CA THR A 120 -12.96 -17.94 8.96
C THR A 120 -12.93 -17.05 10.21
N PHE A 121 -12.99 -15.72 10.01
CA PHE A 121 -12.88 -14.73 11.08
C PHE A 121 -14.13 -13.83 11.13
N PRO A 122 -15.34 -14.39 11.31
CA PRO A 122 -16.58 -13.62 11.17
C PRO A 122 -16.72 -12.51 12.21
N LEU A 123 -16.12 -12.67 13.39
CA LEU A 123 -16.11 -11.64 14.42
C LEU A 123 -15.22 -10.45 14.02
N GLU A 124 -14.02 -10.74 13.51
CA GLU A 124 -13.08 -9.73 13.04
C GLU A 124 -13.60 -9.02 11.79
N THR A 125 -14.17 -9.76 10.84
CA THR A 125 -14.87 -9.19 9.68
C THR A 125 -16.03 -8.30 10.10
N LYS A 126 -16.81 -8.70 11.10
CA LYS A 126 -17.84 -7.83 11.67
C LYS A 126 -17.26 -6.54 12.25
N HIS A 127 -16.16 -6.59 12.99
CA HIS A 127 -15.52 -5.37 13.51
C HIS A 127 -15.00 -4.45 12.41
N ILE A 128 -14.51 -5.00 11.29
CA ILE A 128 -14.11 -4.22 10.11
C ILE A 128 -15.34 -3.50 9.53
N ILE A 129 -16.45 -4.21 9.32
CA ILE A 129 -17.70 -3.63 8.79
C ILE A 129 -18.24 -2.54 9.73
N ASP A 130 -18.28 -2.82 11.04
CA ASP A 130 -18.76 -1.88 12.06
C ASP A 130 -17.90 -0.61 12.16
N SER A 131 -16.65 -0.64 11.66
CA SER A 131 -15.76 0.53 11.61
C SER A 131 -16.16 1.55 10.52
N GLY A 132 -17.05 1.17 9.61
CA GLY A 132 -17.50 2.00 8.49
C GLY A 132 -16.58 1.97 7.25
N ALA A 133 -15.51 1.17 7.29
CA ALA A 133 -14.60 0.99 6.16
C ALA A 133 -15.31 0.43 4.91
N GLU A 134 -14.77 0.73 3.74
CA GLU A 134 -15.18 0.07 2.51
C GLU A 134 -14.75 -1.40 2.51
N ILE A 135 -15.59 -2.29 1.98
CA ILE A 135 -15.27 -3.71 1.77
C ILE A 135 -15.17 -3.99 0.27
N ALA A 136 -14.01 -4.50 -0.16
CA ALA A 136 -13.71 -4.90 -1.53
C ALA A 136 -13.26 -6.37 -1.58
N LEU A 137 -13.27 -6.96 -2.78
CA LEU A 137 -13.03 -8.40 -2.97
C LEU A 137 -11.57 -8.71 -3.24
N HIS A 138 -11.11 -9.88 -2.74
CA HIS A 138 -9.72 -10.32 -2.86
C HIS A 138 -9.57 -11.84 -3.09
N GLY A 139 -10.33 -12.38 -4.05
CA GLY A 139 -10.43 -13.83 -4.26
C GLY A 139 -11.18 -14.55 -3.12
N TYR A 140 -11.15 -15.88 -3.10
CA TYR A 140 -11.75 -16.66 -2.01
C TYR A 140 -10.67 -17.20 -1.07
N CYS A 141 -9.80 -18.08 -1.56
CA CYS A 141 -8.63 -18.61 -0.87
C CYS A 141 -7.33 -17.91 -1.31
N HIS A 142 -7.42 -16.64 -1.75
CA HIS A 142 -6.28 -15.85 -2.23
C HIS A 142 -5.54 -16.56 -3.40
N GLU A 143 -6.32 -17.08 -4.36
CA GLU A 143 -5.86 -17.86 -5.51
C GLU A 143 -5.23 -16.98 -6.59
N ASP A 144 -4.20 -17.48 -7.26
CA ASP A 144 -3.63 -16.83 -8.44
C ASP A 144 -4.64 -16.86 -9.61
N CYS A 145 -5.25 -15.71 -9.92
CA CYS A 145 -6.25 -15.60 -10.97
C CYS A 145 -5.71 -16.05 -12.34
N THR A 146 -4.40 -15.98 -12.58
CA THR A 146 -3.80 -16.43 -13.86
C THR A 146 -3.80 -17.94 -14.05
N GLN A 147 -4.10 -18.72 -13.01
CA GLN A 147 -4.19 -20.18 -13.05
C GLN A 147 -5.62 -20.70 -13.10
N LEU A 148 -6.62 -19.82 -12.95
CA LEU A 148 -8.02 -20.18 -12.99
C LEU A 148 -8.49 -20.37 -14.43
N ASN A 149 -9.34 -21.35 -14.67
CA ASN A 149 -10.17 -21.34 -15.87
C ASN A 149 -11.36 -20.38 -15.69
N SER A 150 -12.00 -20.00 -16.79
CA SER A 150 -13.09 -19.01 -16.78
C SER A 150 -14.25 -19.37 -15.84
N GLN A 151 -14.60 -20.65 -15.71
CA GLN A 151 -15.67 -21.07 -14.81
C GLN A 151 -15.26 -20.94 -13.34
N GLN A 152 -14.03 -21.31 -13.00
CA GLN A 152 -13.52 -21.16 -11.63
C GLN A 152 -13.47 -19.70 -11.21
N ASP A 153 -12.98 -18.82 -12.09
CA ASP A 153 -12.91 -17.37 -11.85
C ASP A 153 -14.31 -16.78 -11.62
N GLU A 154 -15.27 -17.15 -12.46
CA GLU A 154 -16.67 -16.73 -12.31
C GLU A 154 -17.32 -17.26 -11.02
N ASP A 155 -17.18 -18.54 -10.71
CA ASP A 155 -17.74 -19.16 -9.49
C ASP A 155 -17.18 -18.52 -8.21
N ILE A 156 -15.87 -18.26 -8.19
CA ILE A 156 -15.19 -17.61 -7.07
C ILE A 156 -15.70 -16.18 -6.91
N LEU A 157 -15.74 -15.42 -7.99
CA LEU A 157 -16.17 -14.02 -7.96
C LEU A 157 -17.64 -13.90 -7.54
N ASP A 158 -18.53 -14.74 -8.07
CA ASP A 158 -19.95 -14.74 -7.71
C ASP A 158 -20.18 -15.12 -6.25
N LYS A 159 -19.45 -16.12 -5.74
CA LYS A 159 -19.50 -16.47 -4.31
C LYS A 159 -19.07 -15.28 -3.44
N CYS A 160 -17.96 -14.63 -3.78
CA CYS A 160 -17.44 -13.50 -3.00
C CYS A 160 -18.35 -12.27 -3.06
N ILE A 161 -18.97 -11.99 -4.21
CA ILE A 161 -20.00 -10.94 -4.33
C ILE A 161 -21.17 -11.24 -3.39
N ALA A 162 -21.74 -12.43 -3.47
CA ALA A 162 -22.90 -12.81 -2.66
C ALA A 162 -22.59 -12.77 -1.16
N LEU A 163 -21.41 -13.23 -0.76
CA LEU A 163 -20.95 -13.19 0.63
C LEU A 163 -20.80 -11.75 1.13
N ALA A 164 -20.06 -10.90 0.42
CA ALA A 164 -19.86 -9.51 0.80
C ALA A 164 -21.19 -8.74 0.87
N GLU A 165 -22.09 -8.96 -0.09
CA GLU A 165 -23.41 -8.33 -0.11
C GLU A 165 -24.27 -8.80 1.07
N SER A 166 -24.23 -10.10 1.43
CA SER A 166 -24.95 -10.61 2.60
C SER A 166 -24.45 -10.01 3.93
N LEU A 167 -23.16 -9.70 4.03
CA LEU A 167 -22.54 -9.18 5.24
C LEU A 167 -22.72 -7.66 5.40
N THR A 168 -22.70 -6.93 4.28
CA THR A 168 -22.68 -5.45 4.28
C THR A 168 -23.99 -4.82 3.85
N GLY A 169 -24.89 -5.58 3.21
CA GLY A 169 -26.10 -5.08 2.57
C GLY A 169 -25.83 -4.28 1.28
N LYS A 170 -24.60 -4.29 0.76
CA LYS A 170 -24.19 -3.57 -0.45
C LYS A 170 -23.39 -4.48 -1.37
N LYS A 171 -23.66 -4.42 -2.67
CA LYS A 171 -22.81 -5.08 -3.66
C LYS A 171 -21.41 -4.46 -3.63
N PRO A 172 -20.32 -5.26 -3.50
CA PRO A 172 -18.97 -4.73 -3.58
C PRO A 172 -18.69 -4.19 -4.99
N VAL A 173 -17.92 -3.11 -5.07
CA VAL A 173 -17.60 -2.44 -6.35
C VAL A 173 -16.10 -2.45 -6.67
N GLY A 174 -15.28 -2.90 -5.73
CA GLY A 174 -13.83 -2.97 -5.83
C GLY A 174 -13.30 -4.39 -5.84
N PHE A 175 -12.22 -4.60 -6.58
CA PHE A 175 -11.48 -5.84 -6.63
C PHE A 175 -9.97 -5.59 -6.53
N ARG A 176 -9.25 -6.53 -5.94
CA ARG A 176 -7.79 -6.67 -6.06
C ARG A 176 -7.48 -8.14 -6.31
N ALA A 177 -6.68 -8.44 -7.33
CA ALA A 177 -6.23 -9.79 -7.58
C ALA A 177 -5.21 -10.22 -6.51
N PRO A 178 -5.31 -11.44 -5.96
CA PRO A 178 -4.27 -12.00 -5.10
C PRO A 178 -2.86 -11.90 -5.71
N LEU A 179 -1.91 -11.36 -4.94
CA LEU A 179 -0.55 -11.00 -5.39
C LEU A 179 -0.47 -10.14 -6.66
N TYR A 180 -1.50 -9.33 -6.95
CA TYR A 180 -1.58 -8.53 -8.18
C TYR A 180 -1.52 -9.37 -9.46
N ARG A 181 -1.75 -10.69 -9.37
CA ARG A 181 -1.68 -11.61 -10.51
C ARG A 181 -3.04 -11.72 -11.17
N ILE A 182 -3.32 -10.79 -12.07
CA ILE A 182 -4.57 -10.73 -12.84
C ILE A 182 -4.35 -11.09 -14.32
N GLY A 183 -5.32 -11.79 -14.92
CA GLY A 183 -5.32 -12.13 -16.34
C GLY A 183 -6.40 -11.38 -17.12
N HIS A 184 -6.29 -11.37 -18.46
CA HIS A 184 -7.28 -10.73 -19.36
C HIS A 184 -8.71 -11.28 -19.20
N GLU A 185 -8.85 -12.57 -18.86
CA GLU A 185 -10.15 -13.20 -18.59
C GLU A 185 -10.83 -12.59 -17.35
N THR A 186 -10.08 -12.45 -16.25
CA THR A 186 -10.55 -11.82 -15.01
C THR A 186 -10.91 -10.35 -15.24
N ILE A 187 -10.06 -9.59 -15.96
CA ILE A 187 -10.37 -8.20 -16.31
C ILE A 187 -11.68 -8.10 -17.09
N SER A 188 -11.85 -8.96 -18.09
CA SER A 188 -13.08 -9.02 -18.88
C SER A 188 -14.30 -9.41 -18.03
N LEU A 189 -14.11 -10.28 -17.05
CA LEU A 189 -15.15 -10.68 -16.10
C LEU A 189 -15.55 -9.52 -15.18
N LEU A 190 -14.59 -8.75 -14.65
CA LEU A 190 -14.83 -7.57 -13.83
C LEU A 190 -15.63 -6.50 -14.60
N GLU A 191 -15.24 -6.23 -15.86
CA GLU A 191 -15.96 -5.31 -16.76
C GLU A 191 -17.40 -5.80 -16.98
N ARG A 192 -17.61 -7.09 -17.30
CA ARG A 192 -18.96 -7.67 -17.51
C ARG A 192 -19.84 -7.64 -16.26
N LYS A 193 -19.26 -7.86 -15.07
CA LYS A 193 -20.01 -7.84 -13.79
C LYS A 193 -20.21 -6.42 -13.23
N GLY A 194 -19.67 -5.41 -13.90
CA GLY A 194 -19.85 -3.99 -13.60
C GLY A 194 -19.11 -3.54 -12.34
N PHE A 195 -17.88 -4.04 -12.13
CA PHE A 195 -17.01 -3.49 -11.10
C PHE A 195 -16.66 -2.04 -11.42
N LEU A 196 -16.60 -1.21 -10.38
CA LEU A 196 -16.22 0.20 -10.51
C LEU A 196 -14.71 0.31 -10.71
N TYR A 197 -13.95 -0.44 -9.92
CA TYR A 197 -12.50 -0.34 -9.96
C TYR A 197 -11.79 -1.68 -9.68
N ASP A 198 -10.57 -1.77 -10.22
CA ASP A 198 -9.52 -2.73 -9.86
C ASP A 198 -8.33 -1.96 -9.24
N THR A 199 -7.46 -2.69 -8.55
CA THR A 199 -6.18 -2.16 -8.03
C THR A 199 -5.13 -3.26 -8.02
N SER A 200 -4.82 -3.76 -9.22
CA SER A 200 -3.91 -4.88 -9.43
C SER A 200 -2.79 -4.58 -10.42
N LEU A 201 -2.85 -3.46 -11.14
CA LEU A 201 -1.90 -3.11 -12.20
C LEU A 201 -1.09 -1.85 -11.87
N SER A 202 0.15 -1.84 -12.36
CA SER A 202 1.13 -0.77 -12.12
C SER A 202 1.39 0.10 -13.36
N GLY A 203 0.39 0.27 -14.24
CA GLY A 203 0.50 1.10 -15.45
C GLY A 203 0.74 2.59 -15.13
N HIS A 204 0.27 3.03 -13.97
CA HIS A 204 0.63 4.29 -13.33
C HIS A 204 1.07 4.03 -11.90
N ASP A 205 1.60 5.04 -11.22
CA ASP A 205 2.06 4.93 -9.83
C ASP A 205 1.45 6.00 -8.91
N ALA A 206 0.93 7.11 -9.44
CA ALA A 206 0.35 8.19 -8.66
C ALA A 206 -0.91 8.83 -9.28
N GLN A 207 -1.49 8.20 -10.32
CA GLN A 207 -2.73 8.64 -10.97
C GLN A 207 -3.65 7.45 -11.26
N LEU A 208 -4.96 7.66 -11.14
CA LEU A 208 -5.96 6.69 -11.59
C LEU A 208 -6.04 6.75 -13.12
N TYR A 209 -6.38 5.62 -13.72
CA TYR A 209 -6.53 5.48 -15.16
C TYR A 209 -7.62 4.44 -15.47
N TYR A 210 -8.02 4.33 -16.73
CA TYR A 210 -8.90 3.23 -17.13
C TYR A 210 -8.09 1.94 -17.26
N LEU A 211 -8.57 0.87 -16.62
CA LEU A 211 -7.92 -0.44 -16.56
C LEU A 211 -7.70 -0.98 -17.98
N ASP A 212 -6.48 -1.40 -18.26
CA ASP A 212 -6.10 -1.99 -19.54
C ASP A 212 -6.66 -3.40 -19.68
N SER A 213 -7.30 -3.72 -20.80
CA SER A 213 -7.91 -5.04 -21.06
C SER A 213 -6.91 -6.20 -21.15
N GLY A 214 -5.61 -5.88 -21.18
CA GLY A 214 -4.54 -6.81 -21.50
C GLY A 214 -4.56 -7.28 -22.96
N PHE A 215 -3.50 -8.01 -23.34
CA PHE A 215 -3.37 -8.71 -24.61
C PHE A 215 -2.37 -9.87 -24.45
N PRO A 216 -2.44 -10.93 -25.29
CA PRO A 216 -1.42 -11.98 -25.29
C PRO A 216 -0.07 -11.39 -25.68
N LEU A 217 0.91 -11.46 -24.79
CA LEU A 217 2.29 -11.06 -25.08
C LEU A 217 2.98 -12.15 -25.89
N ALA A 218 3.43 -11.83 -27.10
CA ALA A 218 4.32 -12.71 -27.85
C ALA A 218 5.66 -12.80 -27.12
N THR A 219 6.06 -14.00 -26.71
CA THR A 219 7.34 -14.24 -26.01
C THR A 219 8.46 -14.56 -26.99
N VAL A 220 9.70 -14.38 -26.54
CA VAL A 220 10.90 -14.81 -27.28
C VAL A 220 10.95 -16.34 -27.32
N ASP A 221 11.08 -16.91 -28.52
CA ASP A 221 11.24 -18.35 -28.73
C ASP A 221 12.59 -18.64 -29.39
N TYR A 222 13.62 -18.93 -28.60
CA TYR A 222 14.99 -19.15 -29.11
C TYR A 222 15.14 -20.33 -30.09
N SER A 223 14.11 -21.15 -30.30
CA SER A 223 14.11 -22.19 -31.33
C SER A 223 13.78 -21.67 -32.74
N GLU A 224 13.21 -20.46 -32.83
CA GLU A 224 12.75 -19.84 -34.06
C GLU A 224 13.70 -18.73 -34.56
N SER A 225 13.46 -18.20 -35.76
CA SER A 225 14.18 -17.01 -36.24
C SER A 225 13.80 -15.78 -35.42
N ALA A 226 14.77 -14.91 -35.10
CA ALA A 226 14.51 -13.67 -34.35
C ALA A 226 13.40 -12.78 -34.93
N SER A 227 13.14 -12.87 -36.24
CA SER A 227 12.03 -12.19 -36.90
C SER A 227 10.63 -12.54 -36.36
N THR A 228 10.48 -13.66 -35.63
CA THR A 228 9.19 -14.06 -35.04
C THR A 228 8.81 -13.21 -33.82
N TRP A 229 9.79 -12.73 -33.02
CA TRP A 229 9.56 -11.89 -31.83
C TRP A 229 10.07 -10.45 -31.92
N MET A 230 10.86 -10.07 -32.94
CA MET A 230 11.27 -8.67 -33.17
C MET A 230 10.12 -7.82 -33.74
N LYS A 231 9.00 -7.75 -33.01
CA LYS A 231 7.80 -6.99 -33.36
C LYS A 231 7.34 -6.19 -32.14
N PRO A 232 6.86 -4.96 -32.31
CA PRO A 232 6.32 -4.20 -31.20
C PRO A 232 5.04 -4.87 -30.67
N SER A 233 4.85 -4.79 -29.36
CA SER A 233 3.57 -5.15 -28.73
C SER A 233 2.47 -4.16 -29.13
N PRO A 234 1.21 -4.59 -29.28
CA PRO A 234 0.10 -3.66 -29.36
C PRO A 234 -0.05 -2.90 -28.03
N LEU A 235 -0.65 -1.72 -28.06
CA LEU A 235 -1.14 -1.06 -26.85
C LEU A 235 -2.48 -1.70 -26.45
N PRO A 236 -2.75 -1.87 -25.15
CA PRO A 236 -4.01 -2.43 -24.68
C PRO A 236 -5.18 -1.49 -24.95
N ARG A 237 -6.40 -2.04 -25.04
CA ARG A 237 -7.63 -1.25 -25.02
C ARG A 237 -7.95 -0.89 -23.57
N GLN A 238 -8.37 0.34 -23.32
CA GLN A 238 -8.93 0.72 -22.03
C GLN A 238 -10.35 0.16 -21.86
N THR A 239 -10.61 -0.43 -20.69
CA THR A 239 -11.94 -0.88 -20.25
C THR A 239 -12.73 0.26 -19.62
N SER A 240 -13.99 0.01 -19.22
CA SER A 240 -14.74 0.97 -18.41
C SER A 240 -14.42 0.90 -16.90
N VAL A 241 -13.56 -0.03 -16.46
CA VAL A 241 -13.19 -0.20 -15.06
C VAL A 241 -12.07 0.78 -14.73
N VAL A 242 -12.15 1.46 -13.58
CA VAL A 242 -11.08 2.35 -13.13
C VAL A 242 -9.96 1.51 -12.48
N GLU A 243 -8.72 1.81 -12.78
CA GLU A 243 -7.56 1.23 -12.09
C GLU A 243 -7.02 2.24 -11.08
N VAL A 244 -6.99 1.84 -9.81
CA VAL A 244 -6.23 2.54 -8.77
C VAL A 244 -4.85 1.89 -8.69
N PRO A 245 -3.77 2.58 -9.09
CA PRO A 245 -2.49 1.95 -9.34
C PRO A 245 -1.96 1.19 -8.13
N ALA A 246 -1.74 -0.12 -8.31
CA ALA A 246 -1.01 -0.94 -7.34
C ALA A 246 0.50 -0.82 -7.59
N ASN A 247 1.30 -0.92 -6.53
CA ASN A 247 2.75 -0.85 -6.65
C ASN A 247 3.45 -1.63 -5.53
N TRP A 248 4.38 -2.52 -5.89
CA TRP A 248 5.20 -3.29 -4.95
C TRP A 248 6.03 -2.45 -3.97
N TYR A 249 6.30 -1.18 -4.30
CA TYR A 249 6.99 -0.24 -3.41
C TYR A 249 6.05 0.45 -2.40
N MET A 250 4.74 0.22 -2.51
CA MET A 250 3.70 0.84 -1.67
C MET A 250 2.93 -0.19 -0.84
N GLU A 251 3.61 -1.26 -0.43
CA GLU A 251 3.04 -2.32 0.39
C GLU A 251 4.02 -2.80 1.47
N ASP A 252 3.49 -3.38 2.55
CA ASP A 252 4.25 -3.76 3.74
C ASP A 252 4.75 -5.22 3.73
N MET A 253 3.98 -6.16 3.17
CA MET A 253 4.19 -7.60 3.30
C MET A 253 5.45 -8.06 2.55
N THR A 254 5.61 -7.76 1.26
CA THR A 254 6.75 -8.24 0.46
C THR A 254 8.12 -7.97 1.12
N PRO A 255 8.42 -6.76 1.64
CA PRO A 255 9.69 -6.51 2.30
C PRO A 255 9.78 -7.03 3.74
N MET A 256 8.69 -7.01 4.50
CA MET A 256 8.72 -7.21 5.97
C MET A 256 8.12 -8.52 6.46
N GLN A 257 7.50 -9.33 5.60
CA GLN A 257 7.01 -10.67 5.93
C GLN A 257 7.98 -11.76 5.49
N PHE A 258 8.36 -12.63 6.42
CA PHE A 258 9.12 -13.83 6.08
C PHE A 258 8.17 -14.99 5.75
N LEU A 259 8.33 -15.56 4.55
CA LEU A 259 7.61 -16.73 4.05
C LEU A 259 8.62 -17.86 3.76
N PRO A 260 8.71 -18.90 4.61
CA PRO A 260 9.83 -19.85 4.60
C PRO A 260 9.94 -20.71 3.34
N ASN A 261 8.85 -20.83 2.59
CA ASN A 261 8.76 -21.67 1.39
C ASN A 261 8.73 -20.86 0.08
N VAL A 262 8.99 -19.56 0.15
CA VAL A 262 9.04 -18.65 -1.00
C VAL A 262 10.50 -18.26 -1.26
N THR A 263 11.03 -18.60 -2.43
CA THR A 263 12.48 -18.47 -2.73
C THR A 263 12.98 -17.02 -2.75
N ASN A 264 12.11 -16.07 -3.08
CA ASN A 264 12.38 -14.63 -3.09
C ASN A 264 11.84 -13.92 -1.83
N SER A 265 11.55 -14.65 -0.75
CA SER A 265 11.09 -14.05 0.50
C SER A 265 12.13 -13.10 1.09
N HIS A 266 11.65 -11.95 1.56
CA HIS A 266 12.38 -11.09 2.50
C HIS A 266 11.87 -11.37 3.92
N GLY A 267 11.57 -10.35 4.72
CA GLY A 267 11.06 -10.49 6.08
C GLY A 267 11.92 -9.85 7.18
N PHE A 268 13.08 -9.32 6.82
CA PHE A 268 14.01 -8.67 7.75
C PHE A 268 14.39 -7.25 7.34
N VAL A 269 13.71 -6.68 6.33
CA VAL A 269 13.86 -5.26 6.02
C VAL A 269 13.26 -4.47 7.17
N THR A 270 13.96 -3.44 7.66
CA THR A 270 13.49 -2.66 8.80
C THR A 270 12.28 -1.81 8.42
N SER A 271 11.31 -1.71 9.33
CA SER A 271 10.12 -0.87 9.10
C SER A 271 10.49 0.60 8.89
N GLU A 272 11.56 1.08 9.53
CA GLU A 272 12.12 2.43 9.31
C GLU A 272 12.58 2.65 7.86
N ALA A 273 13.24 1.66 7.23
CA ALA A 273 13.69 1.79 5.85
C ALA A 273 12.49 1.88 4.88
N ILE A 274 11.44 1.10 5.15
CA ILE A 274 10.20 1.10 4.37
C ILE A 274 9.44 2.43 4.55
N GLU A 275 9.27 2.89 5.78
CA GLU A 275 8.65 4.19 6.06
C GLU A 275 9.41 5.34 5.38
N LYS A 276 10.75 5.31 5.43
CA LYS A 276 11.58 6.30 4.74
C LYS A 276 11.33 6.27 3.23
N MET A 277 11.29 5.08 2.61
CA MET A 277 11.02 4.93 1.18
C MET A 277 9.66 5.55 0.79
N TRP A 278 8.61 5.30 1.58
CA TRP A 278 7.30 5.89 1.34
C TRP A 278 7.29 7.41 1.48
N LYS A 279 7.96 7.96 2.51
CA LYS A 279 8.10 9.41 2.70
C LYS A 279 8.89 10.06 1.56
N ASP A 280 9.97 9.42 1.11
CA ASP A 280 10.78 9.91 -0.01
C ASP A 280 9.93 10.00 -1.30
N ARG A 281 9.12 8.98 -1.58
CA ARG A 281 8.17 8.99 -2.71
C ARG A 281 7.15 10.11 -2.59
N PHE A 282 6.49 10.23 -1.43
CA PHE A 282 5.51 11.30 -1.21
C PHE A 282 6.14 12.68 -1.43
N ASN A 283 7.33 12.91 -0.86
CA ASN A 283 8.06 14.17 -1.01
C ASN A 283 8.43 14.45 -2.47
N TRP A 284 8.80 13.44 -3.24
CA TRP A 284 9.09 13.63 -4.66
C TRP A 284 7.83 14.04 -5.43
N LEU A 285 6.72 13.31 -5.26
CA LEU A 285 5.44 13.62 -5.89
C LEU A 285 4.90 15.00 -5.47
N TRP A 286 5.07 15.37 -4.21
CA TRP A 286 4.68 16.69 -3.70
C TRP A 286 5.37 17.85 -4.44
N ASN A 287 6.65 17.66 -4.78
CA ASN A 287 7.46 18.68 -5.43
C ASN A 287 7.30 18.69 -6.96
N TRP A 288 7.16 17.50 -7.55
CA TRP A 288 7.30 17.31 -9.00
C TRP A 288 6.04 16.81 -9.70
N GLY A 289 4.97 16.52 -8.95
CA GLY A 289 3.74 15.96 -9.49
C GLY A 289 3.96 14.54 -10.04
N PRO A 290 2.92 13.93 -10.60
CA PRO A 290 2.99 12.56 -11.14
C PRO A 290 3.81 12.45 -12.43
N ASP A 291 3.88 13.50 -13.24
CA ASP A 291 4.61 13.51 -14.53
C ASP A 291 6.02 14.12 -14.45
N GLY A 292 6.42 14.60 -13.27
CA GLY A 292 7.71 15.24 -13.05
C GLY A 292 7.80 16.69 -13.55
N SER A 293 6.73 17.25 -14.11
CA SER A 293 6.73 18.58 -14.73
C SER A 293 6.60 19.73 -13.73
N GLY A 294 6.19 19.43 -12.50
CA GLY A 294 5.99 20.42 -11.43
C GLY A 294 4.84 20.04 -10.50
N PRO A 295 4.48 20.91 -9.55
CA PRO A 295 3.40 20.63 -8.60
C PRO A 295 2.08 20.24 -9.28
N GLY A 296 1.47 19.15 -8.82
CA GLY A 296 0.18 18.69 -9.31
C GLY A 296 -0.52 17.78 -8.30
N ASP A 297 -1.79 17.48 -8.59
CA ASP A 297 -2.61 16.55 -7.81
C ASP A 297 -2.15 15.11 -8.08
N PHE A 298 -2.21 14.28 -7.04
CA PHE A 298 -1.83 12.88 -7.15
C PHE A 298 -2.56 12.03 -6.12
N VAL A 299 -2.59 10.73 -6.38
CA VAL A 299 -3.04 9.74 -5.40
C VAL A 299 -1.86 9.03 -4.75
N PHE A 300 -2.04 8.62 -3.50
CA PHE A 300 -1.02 7.93 -2.72
C PHE A 300 -1.60 6.63 -2.12
N PRO A 301 -1.68 5.54 -2.91
CA PRO A 301 -2.06 4.22 -2.43
C PRO A 301 -1.02 3.67 -1.46
N LEU A 302 -1.48 3.14 -0.33
CA LEU A 302 -0.65 2.44 0.66
C LEU A 302 -1.37 1.15 1.08
N VAL A 303 -0.75 0.01 0.78
CA VAL A 303 -1.29 -1.33 1.06
C VAL A 303 -0.67 -1.87 2.34
N LEU A 304 -1.53 -2.34 3.24
CA LEU A 304 -1.15 -2.91 4.53
C LEU A 304 -1.75 -4.31 4.65
N HIS A 305 -1.14 -5.18 5.46
CA HIS A 305 -1.71 -6.49 5.76
C HIS A 305 -1.78 -6.69 7.28
N PRO A 306 -2.86 -7.24 7.85
CA PRO A 306 -2.91 -7.60 9.27
C PRO A 306 -1.80 -8.59 9.65
N ASP A 307 -1.37 -9.41 8.70
CA ASP A 307 -0.24 -10.33 8.78
C ASP A 307 1.05 -9.62 9.17
N THR A 308 1.32 -8.46 8.56
CA THR A 308 2.57 -7.73 8.69
C THR A 308 2.42 -6.45 9.51
N SER A 309 1.58 -5.51 9.09
CA SER A 309 1.28 -4.29 9.84
C SER A 309 0.58 -4.53 11.18
N GLY A 310 0.06 -5.73 11.43
CA GLY A 310 -0.40 -6.16 12.75
C GLY A 310 0.73 -6.53 13.72
N MET A 311 1.95 -6.75 13.26
CA MET A 311 3.11 -7.03 14.10
C MET A 311 3.46 -5.82 14.98
N ALA A 312 3.88 -6.06 16.22
CA ALA A 312 3.99 -4.98 17.22
C ALA A 312 4.97 -3.86 16.83
N HIS A 313 6.08 -4.20 16.18
CA HIS A 313 7.09 -3.23 15.75
C HIS A 313 6.68 -2.49 14.45
N VAL A 314 5.91 -3.14 13.57
CA VAL A 314 5.42 -2.53 12.32
C VAL A 314 4.22 -1.61 12.60
N ALA A 315 3.30 -2.02 13.48
CA ALA A 315 2.11 -1.25 13.83
C ALA A 315 2.44 0.17 14.35
N GLY A 316 3.55 0.33 15.08
CA GLY A 316 4.05 1.63 15.51
C GLY A 316 4.48 2.49 14.32
N THR A 317 5.29 1.93 13.43
CA THR A 317 5.72 2.60 12.19
C THR A 317 4.54 2.99 11.30
N ILE A 318 3.52 2.15 11.14
CA ILE A 318 2.32 2.49 10.38
C ILE A 318 1.59 3.67 11.02
N GLN A 319 1.42 3.66 12.34
CA GLN A 319 0.77 4.77 13.04
C GLN A 319 1.53 6.09 12.80
N ASP A 320 2.86 6.06 12.87
CA ASP A 320 3.71 7.23 12.65
C ASP A 320 3.65 7.73 11.19
N MET A 321 3.66 6.82 10.22
CA MET A 321 3.49 7.14 8.80
C MET A 321 2.14 7.82 8.53
N LEU A 322 1.05 7.27 9.07
CA LEU A 322 -0.30 7.82 8.88
C LEU A 322 -0.47 9.19 9.57
N HIS A 323 0.10 9.38 10.76
CA HIS A 323 0.16 10.70 11.39
C HIS A 323 1.00 11.69 10.58
N TRP A 324 2.12 11.25 10.01
CA TRP A 324 2.96 12.09 9.15
C TRP A 324 2.20 12.54 7.89
N LEU A 325 1.47 11.64 7.22
CA LEU A 325 0.60 11.99 6.08
C LEU A 325 -0.48 12.99 6.48
N LYS A 326 -1.15 12.79 7.62
CA LYS A 326 -2.17 13.70 8.15
C LYS A 326 -1.62 15.09 8.50
N ALA A 327 -0.35 15.19 8.88
CA ALA A 327 0.29 16.44 9.27
C ALA A 327 0.48 17.45 8.11
N TRP A 328 0.32 17.02 6.85
CA TRP A 328 0.31 17.90 5.68
C TRP A 328 -0.96 18.78 5.57
N GLY A 329 -1.94 18.55 6.45
CA GLY A 329 -3.09 19.43 6.64
C GLY A 329 -4.12 19.31 5.51
N PRO A 330 -4.83 20.39 5.16
CA PRO A 330 -6.04 20.34 4.32
C PRO A 330 -5.80 19.95 2.86
N GLN A 331 -4.54 19.88 2.42
CA GLN A 331 -4.17 19.44 1.06
C GLN A 331 -4.10 17.91 0.94
N VAL A 332 -4.10 17.19 2.07
CA VAL A 332 -4.13 15.73 2.12
C VAL A 332 -5.48 15.27 2.64
N GLU A 333 -6.17 14.46 1.82
CA GLU A 333 -7.43 13.83 2.16
C GLU A 333 -7.26 12.31 2.18
N PHE A 334 -7.65 11.66 3.28
CA PHE A 334 -7.81 10.21 3.31
C PHE A 334 -9.17 9.86 2.72
N VAL A 335 -9.20 8.97 1.74
CA VAL A 335 -10.43 8.52 1.08
C VAL A 335 -10.39 7.02 0.82
N THR A 336 -11.57 6.41 0.72
CA THR A 336 -11.69 5.04 0.26
C THR A 336 -11.38 4.93 -1.24
N TYR A 337 -11.06 3.73 -1.71
CA TYR A 337 -10.80 3.45 -3.12
C TYR A 337 -12.06 3.70 -3.97
N GLU A 338 -13.25 3.28 -3.51
CA GLU A 338 -14.51 3.61 -4.18
C GLU A 338 -14.69 5.12 -4.35
N LYS A 339 -14.41 5.92 -3.32
CA LYS A 339 -14.53 7.38 -3.42
C LYS A 339 -13.57 7.95 -4.46
N ALA A 340 -12.30 7.54 -4.47
CA ALA A 340 -11.35 8.03 -5.45
C ALA A 340 -11.73 7.65 -6.89
N ALA A 341 -12.21 6.41 -7.11
CA ALA A 341 -12.68 5.97 -8.41
C ALA A 341 -13.92 6.74 -8.88
N ARG A 342 -14.87 7.02 -7.98
CA ARG A 342 -16.05 7.85 -8.31
C ARG A 342 -15.67 9.29 -8.64
N ASP A 343 -14.78 9.89 -7.86
CA ASP A 343 -14.29 11.25 -8.13
C ASP A 343 -13.59 11.32 -9.50
N PHE A 344 -12.74 10.33 -9.83
CA PHE A 344 -12.06 10.24 -11.12
C PHE A 344 -13.05 10.24 -12.29
N LEU A 345 -14.10 9.43 -12.23
CA LEU A 345 -15.13 9.39 -13.26
C LEU A 345 -15.93 10.70 -13.36
N LEU A 346 -16.15 11.39 -12.24
CA LEU A 346 -16.83 12.69 -12.25
C LEU A 346 -15.95 13.76 -12.90
N GLU A 347 -14.66 13.79 -12.58
CA GLU A 347 -13.68 14.71 -13.15
C GLU A 347 -13.55 14.49 -14.68
N ASP A 348 -13.49 13.24 -15.14
CA ASP A 348 -13.40 12.90 -16.58
C ASP A 348 -14.66 13.30 -17.37
N ASN A 349 -15.85 13.09 -16.79
CA ASN A 349 -17.12 13.51 -17.39
C ASN A 349 -17.27 15.05 -17.49
N VAL A 350 -16.60 15.82 -16.63
CA VAL A 350 -16.60 17.28 -16.71
C VAL A 350 -15.67 17.79 -17.81
N VAL A 351 -14.59 17.07 -18.11
CA VAL A 351 -13.61 17.43 -19.16
C VAL A 351 -14.11 17.07 -20.57
N THR A 352 -15.06 16.14 -20.69
CA THR A 352 -15.57 15.62 -21.96
C THR A 352 -16.86 16.29 -22.47
N VAL A 353 -17.43 17.27 -21.74
CA VAL A 353 -18.68 17.99 -22.08
C VAL A 353 -18.43 19.38 -22.66
#